data_AF-A0AAV2SAR6-F1
#
_entry.id   AF-A0AAV2SAR6-F1
#
_cell.length_a   1.000
_cell.length_b   1.000
_cell.length_c   1.000
_cell.angle_alpha   90.00
_cell.angle_beta   90.00
_cell.angle_gamma   90.00
#
_symmetry.space_group_name_H-M   'P 1'
#
loop_
_entity.id
_entity.type
_entity.pdbx_description
1 polymer ?
#
loop_
_entity_poly.entity_id
_entity_poly.type
_entity_poly.pdbx_seq_one_letter_code
_entity_poly.pdbx_strand_id
1 'polypeptide(L)'
;EKVKKLMKPNLANIFEMRSKTLHNQCKMQNTHCENCASKAVNRLKMAEDLIFCMIPKVGTTTILNHLYYQHGMLKNNKVNKGAHHVGAATKSHVMPRSHFTQEKLMEVMTSEVNSVTPLRILVVRPPLERLHSAYKDKFGGGLPVKYGKLKKWVKTSKGLGPKRQGKYSVSMTQFLTRITKYDNVHWTPYWNQCSPCQVKYDFILHLSEIDDELDYIYDVANIKDHLST
;
A
#
# COMPACT_ATOMS: atom_id res chain seq x y z
N GLU A 1 7.17 0.55 -31.23
CA GLU A 1 7.80 0.11 -29.95
C GLU A 1 9.05 0.88 -29.55
N LYS A 2 10.05 1.09 -30.42
CA LYS A 2 11.30 1.81 -30.07
C LYS A 2 11.10 3.24 -29.54
N VAL A 3 10.09 3.97 -30.05
CA VAL A 3 9.76 5.34 -29.60
C VAL A 3 9.18 5.38 -28.18
N LYS A 4 8.42 4.37 -27.74
CA LYS A 4 7.96 4.26 -26.34
C LYS A 4 9.11 3.97 -25.37
N LYS A 5 10.16 3.28 -25.84
CA LYS A 5 11.38 3.02 -25.07
C LYS A 5 12.23 4.30 -24.86
N LEU A 6 12.16 5.24 -25.80
CA LEU A 6 12.85 6.55 -25.75
C LEU A 6 12.09 7.61 -24.94
N MET A 7 10.81 7.39 -24.66
CA MET A 7 9.97 8.28 -23.85
C MET A 7 9.81 7.84 -22.39
N LYS A 8 10.50 6.77 -21.95
CA LYS A 8 10.51 6.43 -20.53
C LYS A 8 11.19 7.59 -19.79
N PRO A 9 10.50 8.28 -18.86
CA PRO A 9 11.15 9.30 -18.06
C PRO A 9 12.34 8.67 -17.32
N ASN A 10 13.38 9.46 -17.06
CA ASN A 10 14.47 9.01 -16.21
C ASN A 10 13.88 8.71 -14.81
N LEU A 11 13.55 7.44 -14.56
CA LEU A 11 12.90 6.98 -13.34
C LEU A 11 13.75 7.27 -12.10
N ALA A 12 15.08 7.25 -12.23
CA ALA A 12 15.99 7.65 -11.16
C ALA A 12 15.72 9.10 -10.71
N ASN A 13 15.61 10.02 -11.66
CA ASN A 13 15.28 11.43 -11.37
C ASN A 13 13.88 11.55 -10.75
N ILE A 14 12.90 10.78 -11.22
CA ILE A 14 11.55 10.79 -10.64
C ILE A 14 11.57 10.33 -9.18
N PHE A 15 12.26 9.24 -8.86
CA PHE A 15 12.36 8.74 -7.50
C PHE A 15 13.11 9.71 -6.59
N GLU A 16 14.19 10.31 -7.07
CA GLU A 16 14.92 11.35 -6.34
C GLU A 16 14.02 12.57 -6.04
N MET A 17 13.28 13.06 -7.03
CA MET A 17 12.34 14.16 -6.85
C MET A 17 11.27 13.82 -5.80
N ARG A 18 10.66 12.63 -5.88
CA ARG A 18 9.63 12.20 -4.92
C ARG A 18 10.19 12.09 -3.50
N SER A 19 11.39 11.55 -3.34
CA SER A 19 12.07 11.46 -2.05
C SER A 19 12.32 12.86 -1.46
N LYS A 20 12.83 13.80 -2.28
CA LYS A 20 12.99 15.22 -1.88
C LYS A 20 11.67 15.86 -1.48
N THR A 21 10.59 15.64 -2.25
CA THR A 21 9.26 16.16 -1.94
C THR A 21 8.76 15.64 -0.59
N LEU A 22 8.86 14.33 -0.34
CA LEU A 22 8.46 13.74 0.94
C LEU A 22 9.27 14.34 2.10
N HIS A 23 10.60 14.41 1.96
CA HIS A 23 11.48 14.97 2.99
C HIS A 23 11.14 16.41 3.34
N ASN A 24 10.94 17.25 2.31
CA ASN A 24 10.55 18.64 2.49
C ASN A 24 9.19 18.76 3.20
N GLN A 25 8.21 17.92 2.83
CA GLN A 25 6.91 17.90 3.49
C GLN A 25 7.02 17.49 4.96
N CYS A 26 7.86 16.50 5.26
CA CYS A 26 8.12 16.04 6.62
C CYS A 26 8.81 17.09 7.50
N LYS A 27 9.64 17.97 6.92
CA LYS A 27 10.20 19.11 7.65
C LYS A 27 9.16 20.18 7.96
N MET A 28 8.24 20.44 7.02
CA MET A 28 7.22 21.47 7.17
C MET A 28 6.10 21.06 8.13
N GLN A 29 5.75 19.78 8.15
CA GLN A 29 4.74 19.26 9.06
C GLN A 29 5.42 18.74 10.32
N ASN A 30 5.12 19.32 11.48
CA ASN A 30 5.48 18.75 12.78
C ASN A 30 4.66 17.47 13.03
N THR A 31 4.90 16.43 12.23
CA THR A 31 4.18 15.15 12.31
C THR A 31 4.66 14.41 13.54
N HIS A 32 4.08 14.76 14.69
CA HIS A 32 4.26 13.99 15.90
C HIS A 32 3.56 12.64 15.72
N CYS A 33 4.33 11.57 15.82
CA CYS A 33 3.78 10.22 15.84
C CYS A 33 4.52 9.42 16.93
N GLU A 34 3.74 8.96 17.91
CA GLU A 34 4.22 8.07 18.95
C GLU A 34 4.24 6.62 18.41
N ASN A 35 5.33 5.92 18.67
CA ASN A 35 5.54 4.52 18.30
C ASN A 35 5.45 4.23 16.79
N CYS A 36 5.85 5.19 15.95
CA CYS A 36 5.81 5.11 14.48
C CYS A 36 6.47 3.86 13.90
N ALA A 37 7.65 3.51 14.42
CA ALA A 37 8.42 2.37 13.94
C ALA A 37 7.66 1.05 14.22
N SER A 38 7.13 0.89 15.43
CA SER A 38 6.32 -0.29 15.80
C SER A 38 5.02 -0.41 14.99
N LYS A 39 4.32 0.71 14.74
CA LYS A 39 3.13 0.72 13.87
C LYS A 39 3.47 0.39 12.42
N ALA A 40 4.54 0.97 11.88
CA ALA A 40 5.01 0.74 10.53
C ALA A 40 5.42 -0.73 10.33
N VAL A 41 6.21 -1.31 11.25
CA VAL A 41 6.69 -2.69 11.17
C VAL A 41 5.56 -3.71 11.03
N ASN A 42 4.42 -3.47 11.70
CA ASN A 42 3.24 -4.34 11.56
C ASN A 42 2.59 -4.31 10.16
N ARG A 43 2.89 -3.29 9.36
CA ARG A 43 2.40 -3.10 7.99
C ARG A 43 3.43 -3.53 6.95
N LEU A 44 4.67 -3.80 7.31
CA LEU A 44 5.69 -4.20 6.35
C LEU A 44 5.51 -5.65 5.90
N LYS A 45 5.86 -5.88 4.64
CA LYS A 45 6.06 -7.19 4.03
C LYS A 45 7.37 -7.19 3.31
N MET A 46 8.04 -8.33 3.27
CA MET A 46 9.30 -8.48 2.57
C MET A 46 9.17 -9.54 1.48
N ALA A 47 9.89 -9.34 0.40
CA ALA A 47 10.07 -10.28 -0.69
C ALA A 47 11.51 -10.11 -1.17
N GLU A 48 12.35 -11.11 -0.90
CA GLU A 48 13.81 -11.04 -1.15
C GLU A 48 14.43 -9.77 -0.53
N ASP A 49 15.15 -9.00 -1.34
CA ASP A 49 15.80 -7.75 -0.96
C ASP A 49 14.86 -6.54 -1.04
N LEU A 50 13.54 -6.73 -0.98
CA LEU A 50 12.54 -5.66 -1.02
C LEU A 50 11.63 -5.66 0.21
N ILE A 51 11.39 -4.49 0.79
CA ILE A 51 10.38 -4.21 1.82
C ILE A 51 9.27 -3.35 1.24
N PHE A 52 8.02 -3.77 1.42
CA PHE A 52 6.83 -3.02 1.04
C PHE A 52 5.98 -2.66 2.25
N CYS A 53 5.56 -1.40 2.36
CA CYS A 53 4.52 -1.05 3.32
C CYS A 53 3.11 -1.32 2.78
N MET A 54 2.35 -2.15 3.49
CA MET A 54 1.02 -2.60 3.08
C MET A 54 -0.05 -1.55 3.38
N ILE A 55 -0.20 -0.54 2.52
CA ILE A 55 -1.26 0.47 2.67
C ILE A 55 -2.50 0.06 1.87
N PRO A 56 -3.70 -0.06 2.47
CA PRO A 56 -4.86 -0.44 1.68
C PRO A 56 -5.19 0.60 0.62
N LYS A 57 -5.70 0.09 -0.51
CA LYS A 57 -6.21 0.87 -1.65
C LYS A 57 -5.13 1.61 -2.46
N VAL A 58 -3.86 1.23 -2.28
CA VAL A 58 -2.76 1.59 -3.20
C VAL A 58 -2.32 0.43 -4.11
N GLY A 59 -3.20 -0.55 -4.37
CA GLY A 59 -2.86 -1.69 -5.24
C GLY A 59 -1.98 -2.75 -4.60
N THR A 60 -1.93 -2.81 -3.26
CA THR A 60 -1.09 -3.75 -2.51
C THR A 60 -1.24 -5.22 -2.92
N THR A 61 -2.47 -5.67 -3.18
CA THR A 61 -2.70 -7.04 -3.67
C THR A 61 -2.09 -7.25 -5.06
N THR A 62 -2.17 -6.24 -5.93
CA THR A 62 -1.55 -6.27 -7.26
C THR A 62 -0.03 -6.39 -7.15
N ILE A 63 0.60 -5.56 -6.31
CA ILE A 63 2.05 -5.58 -6.08
C ILE A 63 2.49 -6.92 -5.52
N LEU A 64 1.78 -7.44 -4.52
CA LEU A 64 2.07 -8.78 -3.99
C LEU A 64 1.96 -9.85 -5.06
N ASN A 65 0.92 -9.81 -5.90
CA ASN A 65 0.78 -10.77 -7.00
C ASN A 65 1.92 -10.67 -8.01
N HIS A 66 2.37 -9.45 -8.32
CA HIS A 66 3.50 -9.21 -9.21
C HIS A 66 4.78 -9.87 -8.68
N LEU A 67 5.10 -9.59 -7.41
CA LEU A 67 6.23 -10.20 -6.70
C LEU A 67 6.13 -11.72 -6.72
N TYR A 68 5.00 -12.30 -6.29
CA TYR A 68 4.89 -13.75 -6.24
C TYR A 68 4.93 -14.43 -7.59
N TYR A 69 4.40 -13.80 -8.65
CA TYR A 69 4.48 -14.35 -9.99
C TYR A 69 5.92 -14.35 -10.50
N GLN A 70 6.64 -13.25 -10.28
CA GLN A 70 8.03 -13.14 -10.72
C GLN A 70 8.99 -14.05 -9.97
N HIS A 71 8.79 -14.27 -8.67
CA HIS A 71 9.63 -15.19 -7.88
C HIS A 71 9.21 -16.67 -8.03
N GLY A 72 8.39 -17.02 -9.03
CA GLY A 72 7.94 -18.40 -9.26
C GLY A 72 7.09 -19.00 -8.13
N MET A 73 6.70 -18.20 -7.13
CA MET A 73 5.96 -18.63 -5.94
C MET A 73 4.48 -18.87 -6.21
N LEU A 74 3.92 -18.22 -7.24
CA LEU A 74 2.60 -18.54 -7.78
C LEU A 74 2.76 -19.39 -9.03
N LYS A 75 2.71 -20.72 -8.86
CA LYS A 75 2.59 -21.64 -10.01
C LYS A 75 1.21 -21.47 -10.64
N ASN A 76 1.21 -21.15 -11.95
CA ASN A 76 0.13 -21.16 -12.94
C ASN A 76 -0.41 -19.80 -13.43
N ASN A 77 -0.30 -19.65 -14.76
CA ASN A 77 -0.72 -18.56 -15.65
C ASN A 77 -2.22 -18.21 -15.60
N LYS A 78 -2.73 -17.68 -14.49
CA LYS A 78 -4.01 -16.97 -14.47
C LYS A 78 -3.95 -15.75 -13.56
N VAL A 79 -3.08 -14.79 -13.89
CA VAL A 79 -3.31 -13.40 -13.47
C VAL A 79 -4.51 -12.89 -14.27
N ASN A 80 -5.72 -13.24 -13.82
CA ASN A 80 -6.92 -12.59 -14.30
C ASN A 80 -6.77 -11.11 -13.92
N LYS A 81 -6.55 -10.25 -14.93
CA LYS A 81 -6.42 -8.79 -14.84
C LYS A 81 -7.66 -8.07 -14.23
N GLY A 82 -8.57 -8.80 -13.59
CA GLY A 82 -9.73 -8.30 -12.85
C GLY A 82 -10.03 -9.02 -11.53
N ALA A 83 -9.18 -9.94 -11.06
CA ALA A 83 -9.47 -10.70 -9.84
C ALA A 83 -9.13 -9.91 -8.57
N HIS A 84 -10.13 -9.17 -8.06
CA HIS A 84 -10.17 -8.65 -6.68
C HIS A 84 -10.19 -9.75 -5.59
N HIS A 85 -10.04 -11.03 -5.96
CA HIS A 85 -10.21 -12.19 -5.10
C HIS A 85 -8.93 -13.02 -5.04
N VAL A 86 -7.90 -12.49 -4.36
CA VAL A 86 -6.82 -13.34 -3.81
C VAL A 86 -6.86 -13.32 -2.28
N GLY A 87 -8.01 -12.95 -1.68
CA GLY A 87 -8.15 -12.74 -0.23
C GLY A 87 -7.94 -13.96 0.67
N ALA A 88 -7.81 -15.17 0.10
CA ALA A 88 -7.51 -16.41 0.83
C ALA A 88 -6.10 -16.93 0.52
N ALA A 89 -5.70 -17.02 -0.75
CA ALA A 89 -4.40 -17.56 -1.14
C ALA A 89 -3.22 -16.64 -0.74
N THR A 90 -3.38 -15.31 -0.77
CA THR A 90 -2.31 -14.38 -0.30
C THR A 90 -2.21 -14.28 1.22
N LYS A 91 -3.11 -14.91 2.00
CA LYS A 91 -2.93 -15.00 3.46
C LYS A 91 -1.98 -16.13 3.85
N SER A 92 -1.93 -17.20 3.06
CA SER A 92 -1.05 -18.35 3.29
C SER A 92 0.25 -18.31 2.48
N HIS A 93 0.30 -17.54 1.39
CA HIS A 93 1.49 -17.36 0.55
C HIS A 93 2.20 -16.03 0.80
N VAL A 94 1.87 -15.32 1.88
CA VAL A 94 2.82 -14.33 2.39
C VAL A 94 4.11 -15.08 2.65
N MET A 95 5.21 -14.74 1.94
CA MET A 95 6.57 -15.17 2.29
C MET A 95 6.61 -15.35 3.80
N PRO A 96 6.79 -16.58 4.29
CA PRO A 96 6.56 -16.83 5.70
C PRO A 96 7.44 -15.84 6.46
N ARG A 97 6.86 -15.25 7.52
CA ARG A 97 7.58 -14.40 8.49
C ARG A 97 8.86 -15.06 9.02
N SER A 98 9.10 -16.33 8.68
CA SER A 98 10.15 -17.23 9.14
C SER A 98 11.57 -16.86 8.73
N HIS A 99 11.79 -15.96 7.76
CA HIS A 99 13.17 -15.55 7.45
C HIS A 99 13.66 -14.34 8.24
N PHE A 100 12.75 -13.56 8.86
CA PHE A 100 13.15 -12.29 9.47
C PHE A 100 12.31 -11.94 10.71
N THR A 101 13.01 -11.72 11.81
CA THR A 101 12.40 -11.38 13.09
C THR A 101 11.93 -9.93 13.12
N GLN A 102 11.08 -9.59 14.08
CA GLN A 102 10.59 -8.22 14.25
C GLN A 102 11.74 -7.25 14.57
N GLU A 103 12.80 -7.74 15.20
CA GLU A 103 14.03 -7.02 15.51
C GLU A 103 14.77 -6.65 14.22
N LYS A 104 14.90 -7.57 13.26
CA LYS A 104 15.56 -7.27 11.98
C LYS A 104 14.78 -6.25 11.16
N LEU A 105 13.45 -6.30 11.20
CA LEU A 105 12.59 -5.27 10.59
C LEU A 105 12.79 -3.91 11.27
N MET A 106 12.87 -3.86 12.60
CA MET A 106 13.14 -2.62 13.32
C MET A 106 14.52 -2.06 12.98
N GLU A 107 15.55 -2.90 12.91
CA GLU A 107 16.91 -2.52 12.51
C GLU A 107 16.93 -1.82 11.14
N VAL A 108 16.35 -2.45 10.11
CA VAL A 108 16.27 -1.90 8.74
C VAL A 108 15.46 -0.60 8.67
N MET A 109 14.45 -0.47 9.54
CA MET A 109 13.63 0.74 9.59
C MET A 109 14.33 1.90 10.29
N THR A 110 15.25 1.61 11.22
CA THR A 110 16.07 2.61 11.92
C THR A 110 17.41 2.89 11.24
N SER A 111 17.82 2.08 10.27
CA SER A 111 19.12 2.26 9.60
C SER A 111 19.10 3.48 8.67
N GLU A 112 20.00 4.43 8.93
CA GLU A 112 20.18 5.64 8.11
C GLU A 112 20.94 5.37 6.80
N VAL A 113 21.61 4.23 6.72
CA VAL A 113 22.50 3.82 5.61
C VAL A 113 21.66 3.31 4.42
N ASN A 114 21.86 3.91 3.24
CA ASN A 114 21.20 3.52 1.97
C ASN A 114 21.77 2.24 1.34
N SER A 115 22.84 1.70 1.90
CA SER A 115 23.57 0.54 1.37
C SER A 115 23.05 -0.81 1.89
N VAL A 116 22.03 -0.79 2.75
CA VAL A 116 21.53 -1.99 3.43
C VAL A 116 20.34 -2.52 2.64
N THR A 117 20.53 -3.68 2.00
CA THR A 117 19.38 -4.51 1.64
C THR A 117 18.65 -4.93 2.90
N PRO A 118 17.31 -5.02 2.89
CA PRO A 118 16.42 -4.84 1.74
C PRO A 118 16.01 -3.38 1.43
N LEU A 119 15.82 -3.08 0.14
CA LEU A 119 15.31 -1.80 -0.40
C LEU A 119 13.87 -1.54 0.08
N ARG A 120 13.61 -0.35 0.61
CA ARG A 120 12.33 0.04 1.19
C ARG A 120 11.46 0.78 0.18
N ILE A 121 10.28 0.24 -0.08
CA ILE A 121 9.35 0.71 -1.10
C ILE A 121 8.05 1.20 -0.45
N LEU A 122 7.65 2.41 -0.81
CA LEU A 122 6.36 2.97 -0.49
C LEU A 122 5.56 3.18 -1.77
N VAL A 123 4.40 2.53 -1.88
CA VAL A 123 3.48 2.80 -3.00
C VAL A 123 2.43 3.81 -2.58
N VAL A 124 2.26 4.84 -3.40
CA VAL A 124 1.33 5.94 -3.19
C VAL A 124 0.28 5.98 -4.29
N ARG A 125 -0.83 6.62 -3.94
CA ARG A 125 -1.98 6.89 -4.82
C ARG A 125 -2.54 8.26 -4.47
N PRO A 126 -3.10 9.03 -5.43
CA PRO A 126 -3.82 10.26 -5.15
C PRO A 126 -4.81 10.10 -3.98
N PRO A 127 -4.78 11.00 -2.96
CA PRO A 127 -5.54 10.82 -1.74
C PRO A 127 -7.05 10.65 -1.94
N LEU A 128 -7.64 11.43 -2.85
CA LEU A 128 -9.08 11.37 -3.15
C LEU A 128 -9.47 10.07 -3.83
N GLU A 129 -8.65 9.55 -4.74
CA GLU A 129 -8.91 8.24 -5.35
C GLU A 129 -8.80 7.11 -4.35
N ARG A 130 -7.83 7.18 -3.43
CA ARG A 130 -7.68 6.18 -2.37
C ARG A 130 -8.92 6.17 -1.46
N LEU A 131 -9.42 7.33 -1.07
CA LEU A 131 -10.65 7.49 -0.30
C LEU A 131 -11.87 6.98 -1.06
N HIS A 132 -11.99 7.31 -2.34
CA HIS A 132 -13.09 6.84 -3.19
C HIS A 132 -13.06 5.32 -3.37
N SER A 133 -11.87 4.72 -3.52
CA SER A 133 -11.70 3.27 -3.56
C SER A 133 -12.10 2.61 -2.24
N ALA A 134 -11.73 3.19 -1.09
CA ALA A 134 -12.18 2.73 0.22
C ALA A 134 -13.70 2.85 0.40
N TYR A 135 -14.29 3.94 -0.09
CA TYR A 135 -15.74 4.15 -0.07
C TYR A 135 -16.47 3.08 -0.89
N LYS A 136 -16.09 2.89 -2.15
CA LYS A 136 -16.69 1.86 -3.01
C LYS A 136 -16.55 0.46 -2.41
N ASP A 137 -15.40 0.15 -1.83
CA ASP A 137 -15.13 -1.14 -1.19
C ASP A 137 -16.04 -1.42 0.03
N LYS A 138 -16.30 -0.40 0.87
CA LYS A 138 -17.08 -0.59 2.10
C LYS A 138 -18.57 -0.32 1.94
N PHE A 139 -18.95 0.55 1.01
CA PHE A 139 -20.32 1.06 0.90
C PHE A 139 -20.94 0.85 -0.49
N GLY A 140 -20.15 0.45 -1.51
CA GLY A 140 -20.64 0.29 -2.88
C GLY A 140 -21.73 -0.77 -3.06
N GLY A 141 -21.74 -1.81 -2.22
CA GLY A 141 -22.78 -2.84 -2.18
C GLY A 141 -23.89 -2.59 -1.15
N GLY A 142 -23.93 -1.40 -0.54
CA GLY A 142 -24.74 -1.06 0.63
C GLY A 142 -24.21 -1.68 1.93
N LEU A 143 -24.45 -1.03 3.07
CA LEU A 143 -24.03 -1.56 4.37
C LEU A 143 -24.99 -2.62 4.91
N PRO A 144 -24.55 -3.86 5.14
CA PRO A 144 -25.34 -4.83 5.86
C PRO A 144 -25.48 -4.41 7.32
N VAL A 145 -26.69 -4.55 7.87
CA VAL A 145 -27.02 -4.15 9.26
C VAL A 145 -26.15 -4.85 10.33
N LYS A 146 -25.50 -5.97 9.97
CA LYS A 146 -24.72 -6.82 10.88
C LYS A 146 -23.21 -6.49 10.95
N TYR A 147 -22.69 -5.52 10.21
CA TYR A 147 -21.24 -5.22 10.18
C TYR A 147 -20.74 -4.48 11.44
N GLY A 148 -20.53 -5.20 12.56
CA GLY A 148 -19.72 -4.81 13.74
C GLY A 148 -19.45 -3.31 13.98
N LYS A 149 -18.19 -2.86 13.84
CA LYS A 149 -17.78 -1.45 14.06
C LYS A 149 -18.47 -0.45 13.11
N LEU A 150 -18.83 -0.85 11.90
CA LEU A 150 -19.65 -0.05 10.98
C LEU A 150 -21.12 0.03 11.42
N LYS A 151 -21.61 -0.87 12.27
CA LYS A 151 -22.95 -0.78 12.87
C LYS A 151 -23.04 0.42 13.81
N LYS A 152 -21.96 0.78 14.53
CA LYS A 152 -21.89 2.01 15.35
C LYS A 152 -21.86 3.25 14.46
N TRP A 153 -21.13 3.17 13.34
CA TRP A 153 -21.15 4.19 12.28
C TRP A 153 -22.58 4.43 11.80
N VAL A 154 -23.29 3.36 11.42
CA VAL A 154 -24.69 3.37 10.97
C VAL A 154 -25.63 3.92 12.04
N LYS A 155 -25.57 3.41 13.27
CA LYS A 155 -26.51 3.79 14.34
C LYS A 155 -26.39 5.25 14.78
N THR A 156 -25.20 5.82 14.70
CA THR A 156 -24.95 7.23 15.07
C THR A 156 -25.04 8.17 13.86
N SER A 157 -25.21 7.62 12.66
CA SER A 157 -25.43 8.38 11.42
C SER A 157 -26.86 8.89 11.33
N LYS A 158 -27.12 10.07 11.92
CA LYS A 158 -28.26 10.89 11.49
C LYS A 158 -28.13 11.09 9.96
N GLY A 159 -29.16 10.72 9.21
CA GLY A 159 -29.23 10.96 7.77
C GLY A 159 -28.73 9.84 6.85
N LEU A 160 -28.52 8.60 7.31
CA LEU A 160 -28.28 7.47 6.37
C LEU A 160 -29.34 7.45 5.27
N GLY A 161 -28.91 7.16 4.04
CA GLY A 161 -29.82 7.02 2.93
C GLY A 161 -30.79 5.85 3.11
N PRO A 162 -31.86 5.79 2.30
CA PRO A 162 -32.93 4.82 2.45
C PRO A 162 -32.41 3.38 2.49
N LYS A 163 -33.10 2.54 3.26
CA LYS A 163 -32.86 1.09 3.26
C LYS A 163 -33.31 0.53 1.92
N ARG A 164 -32.41 -0.12 1.19
CA ARG A 164 -32.75 -0.92 0.01
C ARG A 164 -32.32 -2.36 0.26
N GLN A 165 -33.25 -3.31 0.13
CA GLN A 165 -33.00 -4.74 0.34
C GLN A 165 -32.29 -5.03 1.68
N GLY A 166 -32.73 -4.35 2.76
CA GLY A 166 -32.17 -4.54 4.10
C GLY A 166 -30.78 -3.94 4.33
N LYS A 167 -30.26 -3.12 3.41
CA LYS A 167 -28.96 -2.42 3.54
C LYS A 167 -29.12 -0.91 3.56
N TYR A 168 -28.31 -0.22 4.35
CA TYR A 168 -28.26 1.24 4.33
C TYR A 168 -27.41 1.73 3.17
N SER A 169 -27.88 2.77 2.48
CA SER A 169 -27.05 3.53 1.54
C SER A 169 -26.29 4.62 2.30
N VAL A 170 -25.03 4.82 1.91
CA VAL A 170 -24.15 5.85 2.46
C VAL A 170 -23.63 6.65 1.30
N SER A 171 -23.78 7.97 1.32
CA SER A 171 -23.21 8.84 0.28
C SER A 171 -21.73 9.14 0.52
N MET A 172 -21.03 9.59 -0.51
CA MET A 172 -19.62 10.02 -0.39
C MET A 172 -19.48 11.16 0.64
N THR A 173 -20.41 12.12 0.67
CA THR A 173 -20.40 13.21 1.66
C THR A 173 -20.55 12.70 3.09
N GLN A 174 -21.42 11.71 3.31
CA GLN A 174 -21.60 11.10 4.63
C GLN A 174 -20.37 10.31 5.07
N PHE A 175 -19.70 9.64 4.12
CA PHE A 175 -18.42 9.01 4.36
C PHE A 175 -17.37 10.04 4.81
N LEU A 176 -17.16 11.11 4.02
CA LEU A 176 -16.15 12.14 4.28
C LEU A 176 -16.37 12.89 5.61
N THR A 177 -17.61 13.17 5.99
CA THR A 177 -17.91 13.85 7.26
C THR A 177 -17.64 13.00 8.51
N ARG A 178 -17.34 11.70 8.34
CA ARG A 178 -17.20 10.75 9.45
C ARG A 178 -15.90 9.97 9.45
N ILE A 179 -15.09 10.02 8.38
CA ILE A 179 -13.84 9.24 8.30
C ILE A 179 -12.84 9.57 9.43
N THR A 180 -12.88 10.78 9.98
CA THR A 180 -12.03 11.20 11.10
C THR A 180 -12.54 10.72 12.46
N LYS A 181 -13.81 10.32 12.57
CA LYS A 181 -14.45 9.88 13.82
C LYS A 181 -14.31 8.38 14.06
N TYR A 182 -13.80 7.65 13.08
CA TYR A 182 -13.76 6.19 13.08
C TYR A 182 -12.46 5.69 12.49
N ASP A 183 -11.67 5.03 13.32
CA ASP A 183 -10.42 4.41 12.88
C ASP A 183 -10.68 3.24 11.94
N ASN A 184 -10.08 3.30 10.76
CA ASN A 184 -10.04 2.19 9.83
C ASN A 184 -8.84 2.32 8.91
N VAL A 185 -8.08 1.24 8.83
CA VAL A 185 -6.89 1.12 7.99
C VAL A 185 -7.11 1.46 6.51
N HIS A 186 -8.35 1.42 6.00
CA HIS A 186 -8.64 1.75 4.60
C HIS A 186 -8.57 3.25 4.29
N TRP A 187 -8.77 4.12 5.30
CA TRP A 187 -8.68 5.58 5.16
C TRP A 187 -7.73 6.23 6.16
N THR A 188 -7.17 5.49 7.11
CA THR A 188 -6.07 5.96 7.96
C THR A 188 -4.92 6.47 7.08
N PRO A 189 -4.37 7.66 7.33
CA PRO A 189 -3.36 8.29 6.49
C PRO A 189 -2.00 7.56 6.53
N TYR A 190 -1.16 7.82 5.53
CA TYR A 190 0.15 7.20 5.34
C TYR A 190 1.05 7.36 6.57
N TRP A 191 1.10 8.56 7.17
CA TRP A 191 1.90 8.85 8.35
C TRP A 191 1.55 8.01 9.58
N ASN A 192 0.30 7.56 9.70
CA ASN A 192 -0.13 6.73 10.83
C ASN A 192 0.02 5.22 10.54
N GLN A 193 0.23 4.82 9.28
CA GLN A 193 0.41 3.41 8.91
C GLN A 193 1.86 3.02 8.69
N CYS A 194 2.63 3.90 8.04
CA CYS A 194 3.92 3.59 7.43
C CYS A 194 4.96 4.67 7.70
N SER A 195 4.58 5.73 8.43
CA SER A 195 5.49 6.71 9.04
C SER A 195 6.57 7.23 8.08
N PRO A 196 6.22 7.77 6.90
CA PRO A 196 7.18 8.08 5.85
C PRO A 196 8.10 9.26 6.20
N CYS A 197 7.89 9.92 7.33
CA CYS A 197 8.82 10.91 7.87
C CYS A 197 9.88 10.31 8.80
N GLN A 198 9.63 9.13 9.36
CA GLN A 198 10.55 8.39 10.24
C GLN A 198 11.23 7.23 9.51
N VAL A 199 10.65 6.81 8.38
CA VAL A 199 11.13 5.68 7.59
C VAL A 199 11.67 6.23 6.29
N LYS A 200 12.96 5.97 6.06
CA LYS A 200 13.63 6.33 4.82
C LYS A 200 13.23 5.32 3.74
N TYR A 201 12.30 5.69 2.87
CA TYR A 201 11.96 4.86 1.71
C TYR A 201 12.95 5.14 0.58
N ASP A 202 13.53 4.08 0.03
CA ASP A 202 14.49 4.15 -1.08
C ASP A 202 13.75 4.45 -2.39
N PHE A 203 12.52 3.91 -2.55
CA PHE A 203 11.65 4.19 -3.70
C PHE A 203 10.22 4.53 -3.29
N ILE A 204 9.68 5.60 -3.88
CA ILE A 204 8.27 6.00 -3.75
C ILE A 204 7.59 5.83 -5.09
N LEU A 205 6.69 4.85 -5.18
CA LEU A 205 6.06 4.41 -6.42
C LEU A 205 4.66 4.98 -6.56
N HIS A 206 4.23 5.29 -7.77
CA HIS A 206 2.86 5.65 -8.08
C HIS A 206 2.10 4.45 -8.63
N LEU A 207 0.93 4.17 -8.05
CA LEU A 207 0.09 3.05 -8.51
C LEU A 207 -0.26 3.13 -10.01
N SER A 208 -0.36 4.33 -10.60
CA SER A 208 -0.66 4.48 -12.03
C SER A 208 0.47 4.02 -12.94
N GLU A 209 1.72 4.08 -12.46
CA GLU A 209 2.94 3.76 -13.22
C GLU A 209 3.62 2.48 -12.68
N ILE A 210 2.87 1.66 -11.93
CA ILE A 210 3.45 0.61 -11.09
C ILE A 210 4.24 -0.43 -11.89
N ASP A 211 3.81 -0.76 -13.11
CA ASP A 211 4.46 -1.78 -13.94
C ASP A 211 5.88 -1.33 -14.35
N ASP A 212 6.00 -0.13 -14.92
CA ASP A 212 7.29 0.43 -15.36
C ASP A 212 8.23 0.72 -14.17
N GLU A 213 7.67 1.15 -13.03
CA GLU A 213 8.45 1.48 -11.84
C GLU A 213 8.95 0.24 -11.09
N LEU A 214 8.16 -0.83 -11.04
CA LEU A 214 8.61 -2.10 -10.49
C LEU A 214 9.70 -2.73 -11.36
N ASP A 215 9.55 -2.70 -12.69
CA ASP A 215 10.57 -3.20 -13.62
C ASP A 215 11.94 -2.56 -13.39
N TYR A 216 11.97 -1.24 -13.16
CA TYR A 216 13.19 -0.51 -12.82
C TYR A 216 13.78 -0.93 -11.48
N ILE A 217 12.95 -1.15 -10.45
CA ILE A 217 13.43 -1.60 -9.14
C ILE A 217 14.06 -2.98 -9.23
N TYR A 218 13.48 -3.90 -10.01
CA TYR A 218 14.07 -5.24 -10.17
C TYR A 218 15.43 -5.19 -10.87
N ASP A 219 15.64 -4.24 -11.80
CA ASP A 219 16.96 -4.00 -12.40
C ASP A 219 17.96 -3.50 -11.35
N VAL A 220 17.58 -2.50 -10.56
CA VAL A 220 18.48 -1.88 -9.55
C VAL A 220 18.79 -2.83 -8.40
N ALA A 221 17.83 -3.66 -8.00
CA ALA A 221 18.00 -4.64 -6.93
C ALA A 221 18.80 -5.88 -7.38
N ASN A 222 19.24 -5.94 -8.64
CA ASN A 222 19.85 -7.11 -9.27
C ASN A 222 18.99 -8.39 -9.18
N ILE A 223 17.67 -8.24 -9.06
CA ILE A 223 16.73 -9.36 -8.92
C ILE A 223 16.54 -10.08 -10.26
N LYS A 224 16.79 -9.41 -11.40
CA LYS A 224 16.59 -10.03 -12.73
C LYS A 224 17.58 -11.14 -13.08
N ASP A 225 18.78 -11.15 -12.50
CA ASP A 225 19.75 -12.24 -12.76
C ASP A 225 19.32 -13.59 -12.16
N HIS A 226 18.50 -13.56 -11.10
CA HIS A 226 17.87 -14.75 -10.53
C HIS A 226 16.66 -15.28 -11.35
N LEU A 227 16.23 -14.56 -12.39
CA LEU A 227 15.09 -14.90 -13.24
C LEU A 227 15.49 -15.59 -14.56
N SER A 228 16.80 -15.82 -14.77
CA SER A 228 17.35 -16.39 -16.01
C SER A 228 17.65 -17.89 -15.94
N THR A 229 17.35 -18.55 -14.82
CA THR A 229 17.50 -20.00 -14.58
C THR A 229 16.17 -20.64 -14.25
#